data_AF-A0A7C3GCM3-F1
#
_entry.id   AF-A0A7C3GCM3-F1
#
_cell.length_a   1.000
_cell.length_b   1.000
_cell.length_c   1.000
_cell.angle_alpha   90.00
_cell.angle_beta   90.00
_cell.angle_gamma   90.00
#
_symmetry.space_group_name_H-M   'P 1'
#
loop_
_entity.id
_entity.type
_entity.pdbx_description
1 polymer ?
#
loop_
_entity_poly.entity_id
_entity_poly.type
_entity_poly.pdbx_seq_one_letter_code
_entity_poly.pdbx_strand_id
1 'polypeptide(L)' 'MAVRKGDYFDELETMAPGTRRTYLDEKLALTVEQAYRNAPAVKKLLDGCGVNPGEITSVSDLEKLPITRKT' A
#
# COMPACT_ATOMS: atom_id res chain seq x y z
N MET A 1 -25.29 -8.07 14.44
CA MET A 1 -25.70 -8.86 13.25
C MET A 1 -24.68 -9.98 13.09
N ALA A 2 -25.13 -11.24 13.13
CA ALA A 2 -24.27 -12.37 12.85
C ALA A 2 -24.29 -12.62 11.33
N VAL A 3 -23.16 -12.33 10.68
CA VAL A 3 -22.92 -12.60 9.25
C VAL A 3 -22.94 -14.12 9.00
N ARG A 4 -23.60 -14.58 7.94
CA ARG A 4 -23.66 -16.00 7.58
C ARG A 4 -22.45 -16.39 6.73
N LYS A 5 -21.96 -17.61 6.93
CA LYS A 5 -20.83 -18.20 6.20
C LYS A 5 -21.26 -18.41 4.73
N GLY A 6 -20.85 -17.51 3.85
CA GLY A 6 -21.20 -17.49 2.41
C GLY A 6 -21.44 -16.10 1.82
N ASP A 7 -21.60 -15.06 2.64
CA ASP A 7 -21.90 -13.69 2.16
C ASP A 7 -20.67 -12.91 1.67
N TYR A 8 -19.46 -13.33 2.09
CA TYR A 8 -18.19 -12.64 1.80
C TYR A 8 -17.18 -13.59 1.16
N PHE A 9 -16.32 -13.06 0.28
CA PHE A 9 -15.31 -13.85 -0.44
C PHE A 9 -14.15 -14.29 0.47
N ASP A 10 -13.70 -13.41 1.36
CA ASP A 10 -12.58 -13.66 2.26
C ASP A 10 -12.64 -12.83 3.56
N GLU A 11 -11.60 -12.96 4.39
CA GLU A 11 -11.47 -12.24 5.66
C GLU A 11 -11.14 -10.76 5.47
N LEU A 12 -10.67 -10.33 4.28
CA LEU A 12 -10.35 -8.94 3.99
C LEU A 12 -11.61 -8.08 3.93
N GLU A 13 -12.73 -8.65 3.44
CA GLU A 13 -14.02 -7.97 3.30
C GLU A 13 -14.67 -7.60 4.64
N THR A 14 -14.34 -8.35 5.70
CA THR A 14 -14.96 -8.20 7.03
C THR A 14 -14.00 -7.69 8.10
N MET A 15 -12.78 -7.30 7.74
CA MET A 15 -11.80 -6.80 8.69
C MET A 15 -12.33 -5.64 9.52
N ALA A 16 -12.10 -5.73 10.84
CA ALA A 16 -12.33 -4.60 11.73
C ALA A 16 -11.48 -3.39 11.29
N PRO A 17 -11.98 -2.14 11.43
CA PRO A 17 -11.28 -0.96 10.95
C PRO A 17 -9.85 -0.79 11.47
N GLY A 18 -9.60 -1.14 12.73
CA GLY A 18 -8.25 -1.11 13.32
C GLY A 18 -7.30 -2.10 12.67
N THR A 19 -7.72 -3.36 12.55
CA THR A 19 -6.97 -4.42 11.87
C THR A 19 -6.70 -4.07 10.41
N ARG A 20 -7.70 -3.52 9.71
CA ARG A 20 -7.56 -3.10 8.32
C ARG A 20 -6.53 -1.99 8.16
N ARG A 21 -6.45 -1.04 9.10
CA ARG A 21 -5.45 0.02 9.06
C ARG A 21 -4.04 -0.54 9.15
N THR A 22 -3.76 -1.36 10.17
CA THR A 22 -2.45 -2.01 10.32
C THR A 22 -2.09 -2.85 9.10
N TYR A 23 -3.03 -3.63 8.57
CA TYR A 23 -2.83 -4.42 7.36
C TYR A 23 -2.42 -3.56 6.16
N LEU A 24 -3.11 -2.43 5.93
CA LEU A 24 -2.82 -1.55 4.81
C LEU A 24 -1.49 -0.80 4.98
N ASP A 25 -1.17 -0.36 6.21
CA ASP A 25 0.11 0.30 6.52
C ASP A 25 1.29 -0.64 6.19
N GLU A 26 1.25 -1.87 6.70
CA GLU A 26 2.28 -2.89 6.42
C GLU A 26 2.35 -3.25 4.93
N LYS A 27 1.19 -3.43 4.29
CA LYS A 27 1.13 -3.80 2.88
C LYS A 27 1.69 -2.72 1.98
N LEU A 28 1.45 -1.44 2.30
CA LEU A 28 1.97 -0.31 1.56
C LEU A 28 3.49 -0.26 1.63
N ALA A 29 4.07 -0.30 2.83
CA ALA A 29 5.51 -0.27 3.04
C ALA A 29 6.21 -1.40 2.26
N LEU A 30 5.69 -2.63 2.37
CA LEU A 30 6.21 -3.77 1.62
C LEU A 30 6.10 -3.59 0.11
N THR A 31 4.97 -3.05 -0.37
CA THR A 31 4.75 -2.84 -1.81
C THR A 31 5.72 -1.81 -2.38
N VAL A 32 5.93 -0.71 -1.68
CA VAL A 32 6.85 0.36 -2.12
C VAL A 32 8.28 -0.15 -2.16
N GLU A 33 8.74 -0.81 -1.09
CA GLU A 33 10.10 -1.39 -1.03
C GLU A 33 10.32 -2.42 -2.14
N GLN A 34 9.35 -3.32 -2.33
CA GLN A 34 9.42 -4.35 -3.38
C GLN A 34 9.39 -3.73 -4.79
N ALA A 35 8.58 -2.71 -5.01
CA ALA A 35 8.50 -2.03 -6.30
C ALA A 35 9.79 -1.24 -6.60
N TYR A 36 10.34 -0.52 -5.62
CA TYR A 36 11.60 0.19 -5.75
C TYR A 36 12.77 -0.75 -6.08
N ARG A 37 12.80 -1.94 -5.45
CA ARG A 37 13.84 -2.95 -5.68
C ARG A 37 13.76 -3.60 -7.05
N ASN A 38 12.56 -3.94 -7.52
CA ASN A 38 12.38 -4.83 -8.68
C ASN A 38 11.90 -4.12 -9.95
N ALA A 39 11.36 -2.90 -9.88
CA ALA A 39 10.83 -2.17 -11.02
C ALA A 39 11.69 -0.94 -11.34
N PRO A 40 12.51 -0.95 -12.41
CA PRO A 40 13.37 0.17 -12.77
C PRO A 40 12.62 1.49 -12.99
N ALA A 41 11.38 1.43 -13.50
CA ALA A 41 10.55 2.62 -13.69
C ALA A 41 10.15 3.25 -12.35
N VAL A 42 9.80 2.44 -11.35
CA VAL A 42 9.44 2.92 -10.01
C VAL A 42 10.66 3.50 -9.31
N LYS A 43 11.81 2.82 -9.41
CA LYS A 43 13.08 3.35 -8.89
C LYS A 43 13.39 4.75 -9.44
N LYS A 44 13.38 4.90 -10.77
CA LYS A 44 13.60 6.20 -11.43
C LYS A 44 12.59 7.26 -10.99
N LEU A 45 11.33 6.88 -10.82
CA LEU A 45 10.27 7.80 -10.40
C LEU A 45 10.50 8.31 -8.98
N LEU A 46 10.77 7.40 -8.03
CA LEU A 46 11.01 7.77 -6.62
C LEU A 46 12.32 8.54 -6.46
N ASP A 47 13.40 8.09 -7.10
CA ASP A 47 14.70 8.78 -7.10
C ASP A 47 14.57 10.19 -7.70
N GLY A 48 13.82 10.33 -8.80
CA GLY A 48 13.59 11.61 -9.47
C GLY A 48 12.77 12.60 -8.64
N CYS A 49 11.95 12.11 -7.70
CA CYS A 49 11.19 12.93 -6.77
C CYS A 49 11.88 13.06 -5.39
N GLY A 50 13.03 12.43 -5.18
CA GLY A 50 13.74 12.44 -3.89
C GLY A 50 13.02 11.68 -2.77
N VAL A 51 12.15 10.72 -3.12
CA VAL A 51 11.37 9.96 -2.13
C VAL A 51 12.11 8.69 -1.76
N ASN A 52 12.44 8.52 -0.48
CA ASN A 52 13.06 7.31 0.01
C ASN A 52 11.97 6.26 0.35
N PRO A 53 12.03 5.03 -0.19
CA PRO A 53 11.04 4.00 0.13
C PRO A 53 10.93 3.68 1.63
N GLY A 54 12.01 3.85 2.40
CA GLY A 54 12.01 3.64 3.85
C GLY A 54 11.20 4.67 4.66
N GLU A 55 10.79 5.78 4.06
CA GLU A 55 9.96 6.81 4.71
C GLU A 55 8.46 6.53 4.59
N ILE A 56 8.07 5.48 3.84
CA ILE A 56 6.69 5.08 3.64
C ILE A 56 6.35 3.97 4.63
N THR A 57 5.68 4.32 5.72
CA THR A 57 5.38 3.39 6.83
C THR A 57 3.89 3.22 7.08
N SER A 58 3.08 4.16 6.63
CA SER A 58 1.63 4.16 6.81
C SER A 58 0.89 4.67 5.58
N VAL A 59 -0.40 4.38 5.49
CA VAL A 59 -1.30 4.87 4.43
C VAL A 59 -1.30 6.39 4.33
N SER A 60 -1.00 7.11 5.42
CA SER A 60 -0.89 8.57 5.40
C SER A 60 0.27 9.05 4.52
N ASP A 61 1.34 8.25 4.41
CA ASP A 61 2.53 8.57 3.61
C ASP A 61 2.29 8.46 2.10
N LEU A 62 1.10 8.00 1.66
CA LEU A 62 0.70 8.02 0.25
C LEU A 62 0.78 9.42 -0.36
N GLU A 63 0.61 10.48 0.44
CA GLU A 63 0.74 11.87 -0.02
C GLU A 63 2.15 12.24 -0.50
N LYS A 64 3.18 11.51 -0.04
CA LYS A 64 4.57 11.67 -0.46
C LYS A 64 4.86 10.99 -1.79
N LEU A 65 4.04 10.00 -2.18
CA LEU A 65 4.27 9.22 -3.40
C LEU A 65 3.83 10.00 -4.65
N PRO A 66 4.66 10.02 -5.71
CA PRO A 66 4.28 10.62 -6.97
C PRO A 66 3.15 9.85 -7.67
N ILE A 67 2.19 10.58 -8.26
CA ILE A 67 1.09 10.00 -9.02
C ILE A 67 1.60 9.47 -10.37
N THR A 68 1.41 8.18 -10.64
CA THR A 68 1.70 7.58 -11.93
C THR A 68 0.65 7.99 -12.97
N ARG A 69 1.11 8.40 -14.15
CA ARG A 69 0.24 8.85 -15.23
C ARG A 69 0.31 7.87 -16.40
N LYS A 70 -0.84 7.61 -17.02
CA LYS A 70 -0.91 6.93 -18.31
C LYS A 70 -0.62 7.98 -19.39
N THR A 71 0.58 7.93 -19.96
CA THR A 71 0.94 8.71 -21.16
C THR A 71 0.36 8.10 -22.41
#